data_AF-A0A6V7PJQ9-F1
#
_entry.id   AF-A0A6V7PJQ9-F1
#
_cell.length_a   1.000
_cell.length_b   1.000
_cell.length_c   1.000
_cell.angle_alpha   90.00
_cell.angle_beta   90.00
_cell.angle_gamma   90.00
#
_symmetry.space_group_name_H-M   'P 1'
#
loop_
_entity.id
_entity.type
_entity.pdbx_description
1 polymer ?
#
loop_
_entity_poly.entity_id
_entity_poly.type
_entity_poly.pdbx_seq_one_letter_code
_entity_poly.pdbx_strand_id
1 'polypeptide(L)'
;MAEAEKRIDIPKAEGDQRMDNELLKALKRGDARTVKEFFSREAVSSEAEEGRRSWRGVTKGGNSALHIAAGFGHFELAKLIYDVDSSLLTVRNAAGETPLHCAARAGADQIVSLFISEARRCEEEVLRATDREGKTALHAAAEEGHAAAARALMSADPVLAAIVDRNGVSPLYAAVLSESLEVVQVLIESRADGGDAPEASYAGPNGQTALHAAAYRNPEIINKLLEWKPALATKVDNSGSTFLHYLAATTRTDAVQQLLKCDTSTAYLSDCQGYFPIHVAASVGRDSIALVLIDHCNDMDELVDKEGRNFLHIAAQFDEPAIVELVCRQPLLAKMMNARDYKGNTPLHLAAKSKNQRIVSLLSENRRVRHSIINKDGLAPIDLAITQQKPGLVGAQDPEDCIIQCLQRTGAVCGPRRLDPLQSLTTTIPGAVQSMIAAFALCVYVVLALVSVAIAAIVCILTFLAFTFVKRYKLMAAPSSGKDTKKKTRIVRDEHNPGLLPSMQWWLICQYRYILSSLCYRCFISSSISVQLT
;
A
#
# COMPACT_ATOMS: atom_id res chain seq x y z
N MET A 1 5.21 39.08 -31.01
CA MET A 1 6.23 38.74 -32.02
C MET A 1 5.98 37.31 -32.47
N ALA A 2 5.29 37.15 -33.60
CA ALA A 2 5.11 35.85 -34.25
C ALA A 2 6.02 35.85 -35.47
N GLU A 3 7.10 35.07 -35.41
CA GLU A 3 8.12 35.05 -36.46
C GLU A 3 8.63 33.61 -36.63
N ALA A 4 8.52 33.09 -37.85
CA ALA A 4 9.24 31.91 -38.36
C ALA A 4 9.17 30.59 -37.54
N GLU A 5 7.98 30.00 -37.41
CA GLU A 5 7.90 28.52 -37.48
C GLU A 5 8.33 28.08 -38.89
N LYS A 6 9.64 27.81 -39.05
CA LYS A 6 10.17 27.17 -40.24
C LYS A 6 9.57 25.76 -40.28
N ARG A 7 8.53 25.55 -41.10
CA ARG A 7 8.00 24.20 -41.39
C ARG A 7 9.13 23.37 -41.99
N ILE A 8 9.77 22.57 -41.14
CA ILE A 8 10.60 21.45 -41.59
C ILE A 8 9.61 20.40 -42.06
N ASP A 9 9.42 20.31 -43.38
CA ASP A 9 8.57 19.30 -43.97
C ASP A 9 9.08 17.91 -43.60
N ILE A 10 8.35 17.24 -42.71
CA ILE A 10 8.55 15.83 -42.42
C ILE A 10 8.15 15.08 -43.69
N PRO A 11 9.06 14.37 -44.36
CA PRO A 11 8.68 13.56 -45.50
C PRO A 11 7.70 12.48 -45.02
N LYS A 12 6.44 12.60 -45.43
CA LYS A 12 5.52 11.48 -45.39
C LYS A 12 6.10 10.42 -46.31
N ALA A 13 6.33 9.22 -45.78
CA ALA A 13 6.81 8.08 -46.55
C ALA A 13 5.72 7.56 -47.50
N GLU A 14 5.42 8.34 -48.54
CA GLU A 14 4.88 7.84 -49.80
C GLU A 14 5.93 6.90 -50.44
N GLY A 15 5.50 6.01 -51.33
CA GLY A 15 6.12 4.68 -51.54
C GLY A 15 7.63 4.61 -51.84
N ASP A 16 8.23 5.70 -52.30
CA ASP A 16 9.58 5.78 -52.85
C ASP A 16 10.70 5.99 -51.83
N GLN A 17 10.41 6.23 -50.54
CA GLN A 17 11.42 6.55 -49.51
C GLN A 17 11.62 5.48 -48.43
N ARG A 18 11.23 4.23 -48.71
CA ARG A 18 11.25 3.15 -47.70
C ARG A 18 12.58 2.39 -47.67
N MET A 19 13.15 2.23 -46.48
CA MET A 19 14.35 1.40 -46.26
C MET A 19 14.14 -0.06 -46.66
N ASP A 20 15.12 -0.65 -47.36
CA ASP A 20 15.11 -2.06 -47.74
C ASP A 20 15.10 -2.99 -46.50
N ASN A 21 14.36 -4.10 -46.59
CA ASN A 21 14.16 -5.01 -45.45
C ASN A 21 15.42 -5.81 -45.07
N GLU A 22 16.30 -6.16 -46.03
CA GLU A 22 17.56 -6.83 -45.72
C GLU A 22 18.58 -5.84 -45.15
N LEU A 23 18.63 -4.61 -45.67
CA LEU A 23 19.40 -3.54 -45.05
C LEU A 23 18.95 -3.30 -43.60
N LEU A 24 17.64 -3.19 -43.35
CA LEU A 24 17.08 -3.04 -42.00
C LEU A 24 17.46 -4.21 -41.07
N LYS A 25 17.48 -5.45 -41.57
CA LYS A 25 17.95 -6.62 -40.78
C LYS A 25 19.44 -6.54 -40.50
N ALA A 26 20.27 -6.17 -41.49
CA ALA A 26 21.71 -6.02 -41.34
C ALA A 26 22.05 -4.93 -40.30
N LEU A 27 21.40 -3.76 -40.40
CA LEU A 27 21.55 -2.65 -39.46
C LEU A 27 21.22 -3.05 -38.02
N LYS A 28 20.11 -3.78 -37.80
CA LYS A 28 19.74 -4.27 -36.46
C LYS A 28 20.71 -5.30 -35.89
N ARG A 29 21.32 -6.13 -36.75
CA ARG A 29 22.29 -7.16 -36.36
C ARG A 29 23.73 -6.64 -36.19
N GLY A 30 24.01 -5.42 -36.66
CA GLY A 30 25.38 -4.90 -36.71
C GLY A 30 26.22 -5.45 -37.86
N ASP A 31 25.59 -6.00 -38.92
CA ASP A 31 26.32 -6.58 -40.05
C ASP A 31 26.91 -5.50 -40.97
N ALA A 32 28.07 -5.01 -40.57
CA ALA A 32 28.82 -4.01 -41.31
C ALA A 32 29.31 -4.49 -42.70
N ARG A 33 29.33 -5.81 -42.99
CA ARG A 33 29.71 -6.31 -44.33
C ARG A 33 28.58 -6.09 -45.31
N THR A 34 27.39 -6.59 -44.99
CA THR A 34 26.20 -6.39 -45.82
C THR A 34 25.87 -4.90 -45.99
N VAL A 35 26.03 -4.07 -44.96
CA VAL A 35 25.82 -2.62 -45.08
C VAL A 35 26.84 -1.96 -46.04
N LYS A 36 28.12 -2.35 -46.00
CA LYS A 36 29.14 -1.89 -46.96
C LYS A 36 28.84 -2.34 -48.40
N GLU A 37 28.27 -3.52 -48.59
CA GLU A 37 27.81 -3.99 -49.91
C GLU A 37 26.66 -3.15 -50.43
N PHE A 38 25.68 -2.77 -49.59
CA PHE A 38 24.61 -1.84 -49.98
C PHE A 38 25.17 -0.47 -50.41
N PHE A 39 26.12 0.11 -49.66
CA PHE A 39 26.74 1.39 -50.03
C PHE A 39 27.55 1.30 -51.33
N SER A 40 28.34 0.23 -51.49
CA SER A 40 29.14 0.00 -52.70
C SER A 40 28.29 -0.17 -53.96
N ARG A 41 27.09 -0.76 -53.84
CA ARG A 41 26.18 -0.96 -54.98
C ARG A 41 25.53 0.33 -55.46
N GLU A 42 25.10 1.19 -54.53
CA GLU A 42 24.46 2.48 -54.86
C GLU A 42 25.46 3.50 -55.45
N ALA A 43 26.75 3.39 -55.09
CA ALA A 43 27.83 4.21 -55.67
C ALA A 43 28.15 3.91 -57.15
N VAL A 44 27.67 2.78 -57.70
CA VAL A 44 27.96 2.33 -59.07
C VAL A 44 26.76 2.50 -60.01
N SER A 45 25.54 2.65 -59.48
CA SER A 45 24.32 2.81 -60.27
C SER A 45 23.97 4.28 -60.49
N SER A 46 24.41 4.85 -61.62
CA SER A 46 24.06 6.22 -62.04
C SER A 46 22.79 6.33 -62.89
N GLU A 47 22.07 5.23 -63.14
CA GLU A 47 20.92 5.19 -64.04
C GLU A 47 19.63 4.71 -63.35
N ALA A 48 18.50 5.16 -63.89
CA ALA A 48 17.19 5.09 -63.27
C ALA A 48 16.57 3.68 -63.35
N GLU A 49 16.84 2.84 -62.33
CA GLU A 49 16.04 1.64 -62.05
C GLU A 49 14.84 2.01 -61.16
N GLU A 50 13.64 1.95 -61.75
CA GLU A 50 12.36 2.36 -61.16
C GLU A 50 11.87 1.32 -60.13
N GLY A 51 12.50 1.32 -58.95
CA GLY A 51 12.24 0.34 -57.87
C GLY A 51 13.13 0.56 -56.64
N ARG A 52 13.14 1.80 -56.14
CA ARG A 52 14.18 2.33 -55.22
C ARG A 52 14.45 1.46 -53.98
N ARG A 53 15.66 0.90 -53.90
CA ARG A 53 16.27 0.35 -52.68
C ARG A 53 17.37 1.28 -52.15
N SER A 54 17.09 2.58 -52.01
CA SER A 54 18.12 3.50 -51.50
C SER A 54 18.39 3.24 -50.02
N TRP A 55 19.67 3.18 -49.63
CA TRP A 55 20.05 3.06 -48.21
C TRP A 55 19.69 4.31 -47.39
N ARG A 56 19.43 5.44 -48.07
CA ARG A 56 18.89 6.69 -47.51
C ARG A 56 17.40 6.60 -47.15
N GLY A 57 16.71 5.53 -47.55
CA GLY A 57 15.32 5.28 -47.18
C GLY A 57 15.14 5.17 -45.67
N VAL A 58 13.93 5.50 -45.19
CA VAL A 58 13.58 5.47 -43.76
C VAL A 58 12.67 4.30 -43.42
N THR A 59 12.66 3.90 -42.14
CA THR A 59 11.66 2.97 -41.62
C THR A 59 10.27 3.61 -41.53
N LYS A 60 9.23 2.83 -41.25
CA LYS A 60 7.87 3.35 -40.96
C LYS A 60 7.83 4.41 -39.85
N GLY A 61 8.78 4.37 -38.91
CA GLY A 61 8.93 5.35 -37.83
C GLY A 61 9.86 6.51 -38.18
N GLY A 62 10.22 6.72 -39.46
CA GLY A 62 11.12 7.80 -39.88
C GLY A 62 12.61 7.58 -39.55
N ASN A 63 12.98 6.49 -38.85
CA ASN A 63 14.38 6.21 -38.52
C ASN A 63 15.22 6.00 -39.80
N SER A 64 16.30 6.77 -39.94
CA SER A 64 17.37 6.54 -40.93
C SER A 64 18.30 5.39 -40.50
N ALA A 65 19.26 5.02 -41.35
CA ALA A 65 20.26 4.01 -41.01
C ALA A 65 21.04 4.36 -39.74
N LEU A 66 21.39 5.64 -39.55
CA LEU A 66 22.16 6.12 -38.40
C LEU A 66 21.37 6.02 -37.08
N HIS A 67 20.06 6.29 -37.10
CA HIS A 67 19.17 6.08 -35.94
C HIS A 67 19.18 4.61 -35.48
N ILE A 68 19.17 3.67 -36.42
CA ILE A 68 19.14 2.23 -36.11
C ILE A 68 20.49 1.79 -35.55
N ALA A 69 21.61 2.17 -36.19
CA ALA A 69 22.93 1.80 -35.69
C ALA A 69 23.18 2.39 -34.28
N ALA A 70 22.77 3.64 -34.06
CA ALA A 70 22.81 4.30 -32.75
C ALA A 70 21.93 3.59 -31.70
N GLY A 71 20.66 3.35 -32.00
CA GLY A 71 19.69 2.73 -31.08
C GLY A 71 19.94 1.25 -30.78
N PHE A 72 20.81 0.58 -31.53
CA PHE A 72 21.29 -0.79 -31.25
C PHE A 72 22.75 -0.82 -30.73
N GLY A 73 23.40 0.32 -30.53
CA GLY A 73 24.77 0.40 -29.99
C GLY A 73 25.89 -0.06 -30.92
N HIS A 74 25.65 -0.17 -32.22
CA HIS A 74 26.62 -0.70 -33.19
C HIS A 74 27.65 0.37 -33.60
N PHE A 75 28.67 0.62 -32.77
CA PHE A 75 29.63 1.72 -32.93
C PHE A 75 30.30 1.79 -34.33
N GLU A 76 30.97 0.72 -34.76
CA GLU A 76 31.66 0.67 -36.05
C GLU A 76 30.73 0.91 -37.25
N LEU A 77 29.47 0.50 -37.10
CA LEU A 77 28.44 0.68 -38.11
C LEU A 77 27.91 2.12 -38.11
N ALA A 78 27.67 2.71 -36.93
CA ALA A 78 27.26 4.11 -36.80
C ALA A 78 28.33 5.06 -37.35
N LYS A 79 29.61 4.79 -37.05
CA LYS A 79 30.74 5.51 -37.61
C LYS A 79 30.81 5.39 -39.13
N LEU A 80 30.72 4.18 -39.68
CA LEU A 80 30.70 3.96 -41.13
C LEU A 80 29.55 4.73 -41.82
N ILE A 81 28.34 4.70 -41.25
CA ILE A 81 27.18 5.41 -41.81
C ILE A 81 27.43 6.93 -41.78
N TYR A 82 27.99 7.46 -40.69
CA TYR A 82 28.32 8.87 -40.56
C TYR A 82 29.42 9.31 -41.53
N ASP A 83 30.48 8.51 -41.70
CA ASP A 83 31.59 8.78 -42.63
C ASP A 83 31.10 8.81 -44.10
N VAL A 84 30.02 8.10 -44.43
CA VAL A 84 29.37 8.11 -45.76
C VAL A 84 28.37 9.26 -45.92
N ASP A 85 27.63 9.62 -44.86
CA ASP A 85 26.76 10.79 -44.85
C ASP A 85 26.57 11.39 -43.44
N SER A 86 27.31 12.46 -43.18
CA SER A 86 27.25 13.21 -41.93
C SER A 86 25.93 13.96 -41.72
N SER A 87 25.18 14.28 -42.78
CA SER A 87 23.89 14.99 -42.67
C SER A 87 22.82 14.15 -41.97
N LEU A 88 23.01 12.83 -41.85
CA LEU A 88 22.11 11.96 -41.10
C LEU A 88 22.09 12.26 -39.60
N LEU A 89 23.05 13.02 -39.06
CA LEU A 89 23.13 13.39 -37.65
C LEU A 89 22.03 14.39 -37.22
N THR A 90 21.58 15.28 -38.13
CA THR A 90 20.46 16.22 -37.90
C THR A 90 19.10 15.68 -38.30
N VAL A 91 19.03 14.58 -39.06
CA VAL A 91 17.76 13.98 -39.48
C VAL A 91 16.92 13.61 -38.26
N ARG A 92 15.61 13.89 -38.35
CA ARG A 92 14.64 13.63 -37.29
C ARG A 92 13.66 12.53 -37.69
N ASN A 93 13.44 11.56 -36.80
CA ASN A 93 12.49 10.48 -37.02
C ASN A 93 11.02 10.93 -36.80
N ALA A 94 10.06 10.00 -36.85
CA ALA A 94 8.65 10.31 -36.66
C ALA A 94 8.25 10.72 -35.22
N ALA A 95 9.10 10.48 -34.22
CA ALA A 95 8.98 11.05 -32.87
C ALA A 95 9.70 12.41 -32.73
N GLY A 96 10.39 12.87 -33.79
CA GLY A 96 11.19 14.10 -33.79
C GLY A 96 12.62 13.92 -33.27
N GLU A 97 13.00 12.70 -32.91
CA GLU A 97 14.30 12.37 -32.33
C GLU A 97 15.41 12.41 -33.37
N THR A 98 16.63 12.76 -32.96
CA THR A 98 17.86 12.60 -33.76
C THR A 98 18.58 11.30 -33.39
N PRO A 99 19.57 10.81 -34.16
CA PRO A 99 20.36 9.63 -33.79
C PRO A 99 21.04 9.74 -32.42
N LEU A 100 21.36 10.96 -31.96
CA LEU A 100 21.92 11.20 -30.62
C LEU A 100 20.93 10.84 -29.50
N HIS A 101 19.63 11.04 -29.69
CA HIS A 101 18.61 10.57 -28.74
C HIS A 101 18.58 9.04 -28.68
N CYS A 102 18.65 8.37 -29.84
CA CYS A 102 18.69 6.91 -29.90
C CYS A 102 19.96 6.34 -29.26
N ALA A 103 21.13 6.95 -29.48
CA ALA A 103 22.39 6.55 -28.85
C ALA A 103 22.35 6.74 -27.32
N ALA A 104 21.82 7.88 -26.86
CA ALA A 104 21.68 8.20 -25.44
C ALA A 104 20.72 7.25 -24.73
N ARG A 105 19.56 6.94 -25.34
CA ARG A 105 18.59 5.95 -24.84
C ARG A 105 19.13 4.52 -24.85
N ALA A 106 19.98 4.17 -25.80
CA ALA A 106 20.61 2.85 -25.85
C ALA A 106 21.81 2.71 -24.89
N GLY A 107 22.21 3.79 -24.21
CA GLY A 107 23.40 3.81 -23.37
C GLY A 107 24.71 3.65 -24.15
N ALA A 108 24.68 3.90 -25.46
CA ALA A 108 25.80 3.68 -26.37
C ALA A 108 26.83 4.81 -26.26
N ASP A 109 27.52 4.87 -25.12
CA ASP A 109 28.51 5.88 -24.70
C ASP A 109 29.55 6.22 -25.78
N GLN A 110 30.06 5.23 -26.52
CA GLN A 110 31.02 5.45 -27.61
C GLN A 110 30.39 6.18 -28.80
N ILE A 111 29.13 5.88 -29.13
CA ILE A 111 28.37 6.55 -30.20
C ILE A 111 27.96 7.95 -29.75
N VAL A 112 27.53 8.12 -28.50
CA VAL A 112 27.25 9.43 -27.89
C VAL A 112 28.49 10.32 -27.95
N SER A 113 29.65 9.79 -27.58
CA SER A 113 30.93 10.53 -27.62
C SER A 113 31.34 10.93 -29.04
N LEU A 114 31.19 10.03 -30.02
CA LEU A 114 31.41 10.31 -31.44
C LEU A 114 30.48 11.40 -31.97
N PHE A 115 29.18 11.29 -31.71
CA PHE A 115 28.20 12.29 -32.16
C PHE A 115 28.39 13.64 -31.47
N ILE A 116 28.86 13.67 -30.22
CA ILE A 116 29.26 14.90 -29.52
C ILE A 116 30.49 15.54 -30.17
N SER A 117 31.52 14.76 -30.52
CA SER A 117 32.73 15.31 -31.15
C SER A 117 32.43 15.94 -32.50
N GLU A 118 31.55 15.30 -33.29
CA GLU A 118 31.18 15.80 -34.61
C GLU A 118 30.15 16.94 -34.58
N ALA A 119 29.17 16.89 -33.67
CA ALA A 119 28.24 18.02 -33.47
C ALA A 119 28.99 19.31 -33.11
N ARG A 120 29.99 19.23 -32.23
CA ARG A 120 30.86 20.37 -31.86
C ARG A 120 31.71 20.93 -33.02
N ARG A 121 31.88 20.19 -34.11
CA ARG A 121 32.68 20.59 -35.27
C ARG A 121 31.84 21.26 -36.37
N CYS A 122 30.57 20.86 -36.49
CA CYS A 122 29.74 21.23 -37.64
C CYS A 122 28.40 21.88 -37.25
N GLU A 123 27.72 21.40 -36.20
CA GLU A 123 26.30 21.67 -35.95
C GLU A 123 25.97 21.64 -34.43
N GLU A 124 26.31 22.70 -33.70
CA GLU A 124 26.10 22.79 -32.24
C GLU A 124 24.61 22.62 -31.83
N GLU A 125 23.68 23.00 -32.72
CA GLU A 125 22.23 22.82 -32.55
C GLU A 125 21.81 21.35 -32.31
N VAL A 126 22.62 20.36 -32.74
CA VAL A 126 22.32 18.92 -32.55
C VAL A 126 22.31 18.53 -31.07
N LEU A 127 23.20 19.09 -30.26
CA LEU A 127 23.32 18.75 -28.83
C LEU A 127 22.05 19.12 -28.06
N ARG A 128 21.49 20.30 -28.36
CA ARG A 128 20.27 20.85 -27.77
C ARG A 128 18.99 20.50 -28.52
N ALA A 129 19.08 19.66 -29.56
CA ALA A 129 17.90 19.21 -30.29
C ALA A 129 16.92 18.51 -29.33
N THR A 130 15.65 18.90 -29.40
CA THR A 130 14.55 18.30 -28.63
C THR A 130 13.62 17.50 -29.53
N ASP A 131 13.08 16.38 -29.05
CA ASP A 131 12.04 15.61 -29.74
C ASP A 131 10.66 16.32 -29.76
N ARG A 132 9.60 15.63 -30.19
CA ARG A 132 8.23 16.19 -30.19
C ARG A 132 7.65 16.46 -28.80
N GLU A 133 8.13 15.77 -27.77
CA GLU A 133 7.75 15.98 -26.37
C GLU A 133 8.59 17.09 -25.73
N GLY A 134 9.64 17.58 -26.39
CA GLY A 134 10.58 18.56 -25.86
C GLY A 134 11.79 17.94 -25.15
N LYS A 135 11.91 16.61 -25.14
CA LYS A 135 13.00 15.89 -24.48
C LYS A 135 14.27 16.01 -25.30
N THR A 136 15.40 16.30 -24.65
CA THR A 136 16.74 16.25 -25.25
C THR A 136 17.34 14.84 -25.16
N ALA A 137 18.48 14.61 -25.80
CA ALA A 137 19.25 13.38 -25.61
C ALA A 137 19.62 13.11 -24.13
N LEU A 138 19.80 14.15 -23.31
CA LEU A 138 20.07 14.00 -21.87
C LEU A 138 18.83 13.50 -21.10
N HIS A 139 17.62 13.92 -21.49
CA HIS A 139 16.40 13.34 -20.94
C HIS A 139 16.33 11.84 -21.25
N ALA A 140 16.63 11.44 -22.50
CA ALA A 140 16.61 10.04 -22.92
C ALA A 140 17.67 9.18 -22.18
N ALA A 141 18.87 9.71 -21.91
CA ALA A 141 19.86 9.04 -21.08
C ALA A 141 19.42 8.94 -19.60
N ALA A 142 18.71 9.94 -19.07
CA ALA A 142 18.24 9.95 -17.70
C ALA A 142 17.01 9.05 -17.46
N GLU A 143 16.09 9.01 -18.43
CA GLU A 143 14.89 8.15 -18.44
C GLU A 143 15.27 6.66 -18.37
N GLU A 144 16.37 6.25 -19.00
CA GLU A 144 16.90 4.87 -18.99
C GLU A 144 18.07 4.64 -17.98
N GLY A 145 18.46 5.66 -17.19
CA GLY A 145 19.51 5.53 -16.17
C GLY A 145 20.95 5.39 -16.69
N HIS A 146 21.25 5.83 -17.92
CA HIS A 146 22.54 5.66 -18.58
C HIS A 146 23.57 6.74 -18.19
N ALA A 147 24.14 6.59 -16.99
CA ALA A 147 25.08 7.54 -16.39
C ALA A 147 26.32 7.88 -17.25
N ALA A 148 26.85 6.94 -18.05
CA ALA A 148 27.98 7.21 -18.94
C ALA A 148 27.60 8.18 -20.08
N ALA A 149 26.45 7.94 -20.73
CA ALA A 149 25.91 8.82 -21.76
C ALA A 149 25.52 10.20 -21.18
N ALA A 150 24.87 10.21 -20.01
CA ALA A 150 24.53 11.44 -19.31
C ALA A 150 25.78 12.27 -18.95
N ARG A 151 26.87 11.62 -18.49
CA ARG A 151 28.14 12.29 -18.17
C ARG A 151 28.78 12.88 -19.42
N ALA A 152 28.83 12.14 -20.53
CA ALA A 152 29.36 12.63 -21.80
C ALA A 152 28.58 13.86 -22.29
N LEU A 153 27.24 13.82 -22.24
CA LEU A 153 26.37 14.93 -22.60
C LEU A 153 26.54 16.15 -21.67
N MET A 154 26.67 15.94 -20.36
CA MET A 154 26.90 17.03 -19.39
C MET A 154 28.28 17.69 -19.55
N SER A 155 29.33 16.90 -19.79
CA SER A 155 30.66 17.43 -20.14
C SER A 155 30.67 18.14 -21.49
N ALA A 156 29.76 17.78 -22.40
CA ALA A 156 29.60 18.46 -23.68
C ALA A 156 28.83 19.77 -23.56
N ASP A 157 27.74 19.82 -22.81
CA ASP A 157 26.92 21.01 -22.64
C ASP A 157 26.10 20.94 -21.32
N PRO A 158 26.60 21.58 -20.23
CA PRO A 158 25.89 21.60 -18.95
C PRO A 158 24.50 22.25 -19.00
N VAL A 159 24.21 23.08 -20.01
CA VAL A 159 22.89 23.73 -20.18
C VAL A 159 21.78 22.70 -20.38
N LEU A 160 22.11 21.51 -20.88
CA LEU A 160 21.15 20.42 -21.07
C LEU A 160 20.42 20.02 -19.77
N ALA A 161 21.05 20.16 -18.59
CA ALA A 161 20.41 19.86 -17.31
C ALA A 161 19.33 20.89 -16.89
N ALA A 162 19.36 22.10 -17.44
CA ALA A 162 18.39 23.15 -17.15
C ALA A 162 17.16 23.13 -18.09
N ILE A 163 17.26 22.47 -19.24
CA ILE A 163 16.15 22.30 -20.19
C ILE A 163 15.09 21.37 -19.59
N VAL A 164 13.82 21.70 -19.80
CA VAL A 164 12.66 20.87 -19.43
C VAL A 164 11.84 20.53 -20.66
N ASP A 165 11.17 19.38 -20.63
CA ASP A 165 10.23 18.95 -21.68
C ASP A 165 8.90 19.75 -21.63
N ARG A 166 7.98 19.46 -22.55
CA ARG A 166 6.66 20.11 -22.63
C ARG A 166 5.73 19.79 -21.45
N ASN A 167 6.02 18.75 -20.69
CA ASN A 167 5.30 18.37 -19.47
C ASN A 167 5.91 19.01 -18.21
N GLY A 168 7.03 19.76 -18.35
CA GLY A 168 7.78 20.35 -17.25
C GLY A 168 8.75 19.37 -16.57
N VAL A 169 8.99 18.19 -17.15
CA VAL A 169 9.96 17.19 -16.67
C VAL A 169 11.37 17.66 -17.01
N SER A 170 12.24 17.71 -16.00
CA SER A 170 13.68 17.89 -16.19
C SER A 170 14.44 16.56 -16.29
N PRO A 171 15.69 16.55 -16.78
CA PRO A 171 16.53 15.36 -16.75
C PRO A 171 16.76 14.83 -15.33
N LEU A 172 16.86 15.71 -14.34
CA LEU A 172 17.00 15.30 -12.94
C LEU A 172 15.73 14.61 -12.43
N TYR A 173 14.56 15.12 -12.79
CA TYR A 173 13.29 14.46 -12.45
C TYR A 173 13.17 13.08 -13.13
N ALA A 174 13.56 12.97 -14.40
CA ALA A 174 13.62 11.69 -15.12
C ALA A 174 14.58 10.68 -14.46
N ALA A 175 15.77 11.14 -14.05
CA ALA A 175 16.76 10.30 -13.34
C ALA A 175 16.26 9.79 -11.97
N VAL A 176 15.48 10.60 -11.25
CA VAL A 176 14.83 10.16 -10.00
C VAL A 176 13.73 9.14 -10.29
N LEU A 177 12.94 9.32 -11.36
CA LEU A 177 11.92 8.36 -11.74
C LEU A 177 12.50 7.00 -12.14
N SER A 178 13.66 6.97 -12.80
CA SER A 178 14.38 5.76 -13.22
C SER A 178 15.24 5.11 -12.11
N GLU A 179 15.25 5.69 -10.91
CA GLU A 179 16.04 5.25 -9.75
C GLU A 179 17.57 5.24 -9.95
N SER A 180 18.07 5.92 -10.99
CA SER A 180 19.50 5.99 -11.28
C SER A 180 20.20 7.03 -10.41
N LEU A 181 20.72 6.58 -9.27
CA LEU A 181 21.55 7.38 -8.37
C LEU A 181 22.78 7.97 -9.07
N GLU A 182 23.38 7.23 -10.01
CA GLU A 182 24.56 7.66 -10.76
C GLU A 182 24.25 8.80 -11.75
N VAL A 183 23.09 8.78 -12.41
CA VAL A 183 22.65 9.92 -13.23
C VAL A 183 22.30 11.12 -12.33
N VAL A 184 21.62 10.90 -11.20
CA VAL A 184 21.34 11.97 -10.22
C VAL A 184 22.65 12.64 -9.77
N GLN A 185 23.68 11.87 -9.42
CA GLN A 185 25.02 12.38 -9.08
C GLN A 185 25.64 13.15 -10.24
N VAL A 186 25.66 12.61 -11.46
CA VAL A 186 26.17 13.31 -12.66
C VAL A 186 25.51 14.68 -12.86
N LEU A 187 24.20 14.80 -12.62
CA LEU A 187 23.46 16.04 -12.84
C LEU A 187 23.66 17.08 -11.73
N ILE A 188 23.78 16.66 -10.47
CA ILE A 188 23.96 17.60 -9.34
C ILE A 188 25.43 17.98 -9.10
N GLU A 189 26.37 17.07 -9.38
CA GLU A 189 27.81 17.26 -9.13
C GLU A 189 28.53 17.99 -10.28
N SER A 190 27.89 18.14 -11.46
CA SER A 190 28.48 18.82 -12.64
C SER A 190 28.83 20.30 -12.42
N ARG A 191 28.44 20.89 -11.29
CA ARG A 191 28.78 22.27 -10.89
C ARG A 191 30.02 22.36 -10.00
N ALA A 192 30.57 21.23 -9.52
CA ALA A 192 31.71 21.21 -8.61
C ALA A 192 32.99 21.87 -9.19
N ASP A 193 33.11 21.90 -10.52
CA ASP A 193 34.26 22.46 -11.24
C ASP A 193 34.22 24.00 -11.42
N GLY A 194 33.25 24.69 -10.80
CA GLY A 194 33.30 26.15 -10.60
C GLY A 194 32.93 27.03 -11.80
N GLY A 195 32.30 26.48 -12.84
CA GLY A 195 31.85 27.26 -14.02
C GLY A 195 30.50 27.95 -13.87
N ASP A 196 30.25 28.96 -14.71
CA ASP A 196 29.00 29.75 -14.81
C ASP A 196 27.80 28.97 -15.40
N ALA A 197 27.82 27.64 -15.36
CA ALA A 197 26.76 26.79 -15.89
C ALA A 197 25.44 27.00 -15.13
N PRO A 198 24.28 26.96 -15.82
CA PRO A 198 22.99 27.03 -15.15
C PRO A 198 22.80 25.82 -14.23
N GLU A 199 22.11 26.04 -13.11
CA GLU A 199 21.80 24.95 -12.17
C GLU A 199 20.86 23.92 -12.83
N ALA A 200 21.07 22.63 -12.55
CA ALA A 200 20.19 21.57 -13.01
C ALA A 200 18.74 21.86 -12.59
N SER A 201 17.83 21.80 -13.56
CA SER A 201 16.40 21.95 -13.28
C SER A 201 15.94 20.75 -12.46
N TYR A 202 15.25 21.00 -11.35
CA TYR A 202 14.59 19.99 -10.53
C TYR A 202 13.08 19.91 -10.82
N ALA A 203 12.61 20.55 -11.89
CA ALA A 203 11.19 20.64 -12.22
C ALA A 203 10.60 19.30 -12.71
N GLY A 204 9.31 19.12 -12.44
CA GLY A 204 8.51 17.98 -12.84
C GLY A 204 7.05 18.40 -13.09
N PRO A 205 6.19 17.44 -13.47
CA PRO A 205 4.81 17.71 -13.83
C PRO A 205 4.02 18.21 -12.62
N ASN A 206 2.98 19.01 -12.87
CA ASN A 206 2.11 19.57 -11.82
C ASN A 206 2.87 20.34 -10.72
N GLY A 207 4.02 20.95 -11.03
CA GLY A 207 4.84 21.69 -10.07
C GLY A 207 5.63 20.81 -9.11
N GLN A 208 5.58 19.48 -9.25
CA GLN A 208 6.37 18.56 -8.43
C GLN A 208 7.86 18.81 -8.68
N THR A 209 8.63 18.96 -7.62
CA THR A 209 10.10 18.90 -7.68
C THR A 209 10.58 17.44 -7.77
N ALA A 210 11.82 17.24 -8.24
CA ALA A 210 12.50 15.93 -8.22
C ALA A 210 12.53 15.28 -6.82
N LEU A 211 12.54 16.08 -5.74
CA LEU A 211 12.45 15.57 -4.38
C LEU A 211 11.08 14.94 -4.07
N HIS A 212 9.96 15.47 -4.60
CA HIS A 212 8.65 14.84 -4.44
C HIS A 212 8.60 13.45 -5.09
N ALA A 213 9.19 13.29 -6.28
CA ALA A 213 9.31 11.98 -6.93
C ALA A 213 10.16 11.00 -6.11
N ALA A 214 11.23 11.49 -5.45
CA ALA A 214 12.13 10.67 -4.65
C ALA A 214 11.47 10.01 -3.42
N ALA A 215 10.32 10.51 -2.94
CA ALA A 215 9.60 9.95 -1.79
C ALA A 215 9.27 8.45 -1.96
N TYR A 216 9.01 8.01 -3.20
CA TYR A 216 8.65 6.64 -3.55
C TYR A 216 9.80 5.86 -4.21
N ARG A 217 11.06 6.28 -3.99
CA ARG A 217 12.26 5.77 -4.69
C ARG A 217 13.38 5.46 -3.69
N ASN A 218 14.57 5.08 -4.19
CA ASN A 218 15.78 4.86 -3.39
C ASN A 218 16.04 6.00 -2.36
N PRO A 219 16.23 5.71 -1.05
CA PRO A 219 16.49 6.73 -0.01
C PRO A 219 17.79 7.52 -0.22
N GLU A 220 18.80 6.94 -0.89
CA GLU A 220 20.07 7.63 -1.13
C GLU A 220 19.89 8.83 -2.07
N ILE A 221 18.90 8.76 -2.98
CA ILE A 221 18.50 9.88 -3.83
C ILE A 221 17.90 11.02 -3.00
N ILE A 222 17.08 10.71 -1.98
CA ILE A 222 16.52 11.72 -1.06
C ILE A 222 17.65 12.47 -0.36
N ASN A 223 18.63 11.74 0.18
CA ASN A 223 19.78 12.33 0.85
C ASN A 223 20.60 13.21 -0.10
N LYS A 224 20.93 12.71 -1.30
CA LYS A 224 21.68 13.48 -2.31
C LYS A 224 20.98 14.77 -2.75
N LEU A 225 19.66 14.73 -2.94
CA LEU A 225 18.88 15.92 -3.30
C LEU A 225 18.81 16.94 -2.15
N LEU A 226 18.70 16.48 -0.90
CA LEU A 226 18.70 17.34 0.28
C LEU A 226 20.09 17.91 0.61
N GLU A 227 21.17 17.14 0.42
CA GLU A 227 22.57 17.62 0.49
C GLU A 227 22.83 18.72 -0.55
N TRP A 228 22.39 18.49 -1.79
CA TRP A 228 22.56 19.45 -2.89
C TRP A 228 21.73 20.72 -2.72
N LYS A 229 20.46 20.59 -2.33
CA LYS A 229 19.54 21.74 -2.22
C LYS A 229 18.51 21.55 -1.08
N PRO A 230 18.88 21.84 0.18
CA PRO A 230 17.98 21.67 1.34
C PRO A 230 16.63 22.40 1.19
N ALA A 231 16.63 23.55 0.51
CA ALA A 231 15.44 24.36 0.24
C ALA A 231 14.37 23.67 -0.63
N LEU A 232 14.62 22.46 -1.17
CA LEU A 232 13.60 21.64 -1.82
C LEU A 232 12.57 21.06 -0.82
N ALA A 233 12.94 20.89 0.45
CA ALA A 233 12.06 20.34 1.49
C ALA A 233 10.75 21.14 1.69
N THR A 234 10.84 22.46 1.57
CA THR A 234 9.73 23.41 1.77
C THR A 234 9.06 23.83 0.45
N LYS A 235 9.51 23.32 -0.70
CA LYS A 235 8.81 23.55 -1.97
C LYS A 235 7.51 22.77 -1.99
N VAL A 236 6.48 23.40 -2.53
CA VAL A 236 5.16 22.82 -2.76
C VAL A 236 4.93 22.53 -4.23
N ASP A 237 4.13 21.52 -4.52
CA ASP A 237 3.56 21.28 -5.85
C ASP A 237 2.31 22.15 -6.11
N ASN A 238 1.65 21.95 -7.26
CA ASN A 238 0.43 22.69 -7.62
C ASN A 238 -0.78 22.41 -6.68
N SER A 239 -0.73 21.33 -5.90
CA SER A 239 -1.70 21.04 -4.82
C SER A 239 -1.30 21.67 -3.49
N GLY A 240 -0.18 22.38 -3.39
CA GLY A 240 0.31 22.92 -2.11
C GLY A 240 1.00 21.88 -1.22
N SER A 241 1.17 20.65 -1.70
CA SER A 241 1.77 19.56 -0.94
C SER A 241 3.29 19.68 -0.95
N THR A 242 3.92 19.59 0.23
CA THR A 242 5.39 19.54 0.39
C THR A 242 5.91 18.10 0.32
N PHE A 243 7.23 17.93 0.24
CA PHE A 243 7.88 16.61 0.31
C PHE A 243 7.44 15.77 1.53
N LEU A 244 7.20 16.40 2.68
CA LEU A 244 6.75 15.70 3.88
C LEU A 244 5.31 15.13 3.75
N HIS A 245 4.44 15.75 2.94
CA HIS A 245 3.12 15.18 2.62
C HIS A 245 3.26 13.87 1.83
N TYR A 246 4.19 13.84 0.87
CA TYR A 246 4.48 12.63 0.08
C TYR A 246 5.06 11.53 0.97
N LEU A 247 6.06 11.85 1.81
CA LEU A 247 6.59 10.91 2.79
C LEU A 247 5.52 10.38 3.74
N ALA A 248 4.55 11.20 4.16
CA ALA A 248 3.49 10.78 5.06
C ALA A 248 2.55 9.68 4.49
N ALA A 249 2.47 9.52 3.16
CA ALA A 249 1.77 8.41 2.52
C ALA A 249 2.62 7.12 2.42
N THR A 250 3.94 7.22 2.62
CA THR A 250 4.90 6.09 2.50
C THR A 250 5.03 5.31 3.82
N THR A 251 6.01 4.41 3.89
CA THR A 251 6.45 3.73 5.12
C THR A 251 7.84 4.22 5.59
N ARG A 252 8.37 5.31 5.02
CA ARG A 252 9.76 5.76 5.22
C ARG A 252 9.94 6.59 6.51
N THR A 253 9.75 5.96 7.67
CA THR A 253 9.91 6.60 9.00
C THR A 253 11.24 7.33 9.15
N ASP A 254 12.33 6.75 8.68
CA ASP A 254 13.69 7.28 8.89
C ASP A 254 13.90 8.59 8.12
N ALA A 255 13.38 8.68 6.90
CA ALA A 255 13.42 9.90 6.08
C ALA A 255 12.58 11.01 6.72
N VAL A 256 11.42 10.68 7.30
CA VAL A 256 10.61 11.63 8.06
C VAL A 256 11.36 12.12 9.30
N GLN A 257 11.97 11.22 10.08
CA GLN A 257 12.77 11.61 11.25
C GLN A 257 13.96 12.50 10.89
N GLN A 258 14.67 12.19 9.80
CA GLN A 258 15.79 13.02 9.32
C GLN A 258 15.31 14.40 8.90
N LEU A 259 14.20 14.49 8.15
CA LEU A 259 13.64 15.77 7.71
C LEU A 259 13.20 16.64 8.89
N LEU A 260 12.47 16.07 9.86
CA LEU A 260 11.99 16.79 11.04
C LEU A 260 13.11 17.22 11.99
N LYS A 261 14.23 16.47 12.05
CA LYS A 261 15.43 16.90 12.81
C LYS A 261 16.10 18.13 12.20
N CYS A 262 15.98 18.32 10.89
CA CYS A 262 16.52 19.48 10.18
C CYS A 262 15.55 20.67 10.19
N ASP A 263 14.26 20.44 9.93
CA ASP A 263 13.23 21.48 9.86
C ASP A 263 11.84 20.96 10.26
N THR A 264 11.47 21.19 11.53
CA THR A 264 10.13 20.88 12.05
C THR A 264 9.02 21.75 11.47
N SER A 265 9.33 22.92 10.87
CA SER A 265 8.30 23.80 10.31
C SER A 265 7.55 23.16 9.15
N THR A 266 8.19 22.22 8.45
CA THR A 266 7.60 21.42 7.37
C THR A 266 6.35 20.63 7.78
N ALA A 267 6.21 20.27 9.07
CA ALA A 267 5.05 19.56 9.60
C ALA A 267 3.79 20.44 9.73
N TYR A 268 3.96 21.76 9.77
CA TYR A 268 2.91 22.76 9.96
C TYR A 268 2.52 23.47 8.66
N LEU A 269 3.00 22.98 7.52
CA LEU A 269 2.54 23.42 6.19
C LEU A 269 1.35 22.55 5.78
N SER A 270 0.31 23.17 5.24
CA SER A 270 -0.89 22.48 4.75
C SER A 270 -1.09 22.65 3.25
N ASP A 271 -1.66 21.62 2.63
CA ASP A 271 -1.98 21.59 1.20
C ASP A 271 -3.23 22.44 0.84
N CYS A 272 -3.64 22.39 -0.42
CA CYS A 272 -4.81 23.11 -0.92
C CYS A 272 -6.16 22.60 -0.38
N GLN A 273 -6.21 21.48 0.35
CA GLN A 273 -7.37 21.00 1.11
C GLN A 273 -7.26 21.32 2.61
N GLY A 274 -6.13 21.90 3.05
CA GLY A 274 -5.82 22.11 4.46
C GLY A 274 -5.32 20.85 5.17
N TYR A 275 -5.00 19.78 4.44
CA TYR A 275 -4.34 18.62 5.03
C TYR A 275 -2.89 18.98 5.34
N PHE A 276 -2.50 18.73 6.58
CA PHE A 276 -1.10 18.70 7.02
C PHE A 276 -0.56 17.27 6.86
N PRO A 277 0.76 17.01 6.91
CA PRO A 277 1.33 15.67 6.78
C PRO A 277 0.71 14.63 7.73
N ILE A 278 0.30 14.99 8.95
CA ILE A 278 -0.38 14.06 9.86
C ILE A 278 -1.78 13.64 9.37
N HIS A 279 -2.49 14.51 8.64
CA HIS A 279 -3.77 14.18 8.02
C HIS A 279 -3.59 13.20 6.87
N VAL A 280 -2.51 13.36 6.07
CA VAL A 280 -2.13 12.40 5.03
C VAL A 280 -1.71 11.06 5.63
N ALA A 281 -0.89 11.05 6.68
CA ALA A 281 -0.55 9.81 7.40
C ALA A 281 -1.80 9.11 7.95
N ALA A 282 -2.77 9.88 8.46
CA ALA A 282 -4.02 9.36 8.98
C ALA A 282 -4.99 8.83 7.91
N SER A 283 -5.00 9.39 6.70
CA SER A 283 -5.85 8.91 5.59
C SER A 283 -5.32 7.64 4.91
N VAL A 284 -4.05 7.27 5.15
CA VAL A 284 -3.37 6.10 4.58
C VAL A 284 -2.96 5.08 5.67
N GLY A 285 -3.38 5.30 6.92
CA GLY A 285 -3.12 4.37 8.03
C GLY A 285 -1.67 4.27 8.50
N ARG A 286 -0.83 5.30 8.24
CA ARG A 286 0.61 5.29 8.57
C ARG A 286 0.88 5.64 10.03
N ASP A 287 0.45 4.77 10.93
CA ASP A 287 0.58 4.91 12.39
C ASP A 287 2.00 5.23 12.85
N SER A 288 3.01 4.57 12.27
CA SER A 288 4.43 4.75 12.62
C SER A 288 4.96 6.13 12.20
N ILE A 289 4.43 6.72 11.12
CA ILE A 289 4.78 8.09 10.71
C ILE A 289 3.98 9.11 11.54
N ALA A 290 2.70 8.84 11.82
CA ALA A 290 1.91 9.66 12.72
C ALA A 290 2.54 9.75 14.11
N LEU A 291 3.07 8.64 14.65
CA LEU A 291 3.82 8.61 15.91
C LEU A 291 5.06 9.50 15.84
N VAL A 292 5.89 9.35 14.79
CA VAL A 292 7.08 10.21 14.60
C VAL A 292 6.72 11.69 14.54
N LEU A 293 5.62 12.06 13.85
CA LEU A 293 5.13 13.43 13.79
C LEU A 293 4.72 13.95 15.18
N ILE A 294 3.94 13.16 15.94
CA ILE A 294 3.49 13.50 17.31
C ILE A 294 4.68 13.63 18.27
N ASP A 295 5.68 12.75 18.17
CA ASP A 295 6.85 12.75 19.06
C ASP A 295 7.81 13.94 18.80
N HIS A 296 7.79 14.53 17.59
CA HIS A 296 8.62 15.69 17.24
C HIS A 296 7.85 17.02 17.28
N CYS A 297 6.51 16.99 17.31
CA CYS A 297 5.64 18.16 17.23
C CYS A 297 4.51 18.04 18.27
N ASN A 298 4.55 18.86 19.31
CA ASN A 298 3.70 18.68 20.50
C ASN A 298 2.21 19.05 20.30
N ASP A 299 1.89 19.85 19.28
CA ASP A 299 0.57 20.49 19.11
C ASP A 299 -0.21 19.94 17.88
N MET A 300 0.16 18.76 17.38
CA MET A 300 -0.43 18.16 16.17
C MET A 300 -1.91 17.80 16.31
N ASP A 301 -2.47 17.79 17.53
CA ASP A 301 -3.89 17.54 17.79
C ASP A 301 -4.79 18.78 17.65
N GLU A 302 -4.19 19.97 17.63
CA GLU A 302 -4.88 21.24 17.37
C GLU A 302 -5.03 21.53 15.86
N LEU A 303 -4.26 20.84 15.01
CA LEU A 303 -4.30 21.00 13.56
C LEU A 303 -5.61 20.44 12.98
N VAL A 304 -6.27 21.26 12.14
CA VAL A 304 -7.52 20.92 11.46
C VAL A 304 -7.50 21.36 10.00
N ASP A 305 -8.22 20.62 9.16
CA ASP A 305 -8.38 20.92 7.73
C ASP A 305 -9.44 22.00 7.42
N LYS A 306 -9.76 22.17 6.13
CA LYS A 306 -10.78 23.13 5.65
C LYS A 306 -12.22 22.79 6.05
N GLU A 307 -12.47 21.58 6.54
CA GLU A 307 -13.75 21.17 7.12
C GLU A 307 -13.73 21.20 8.66
N GLY A 308 -12.63 21.62 9.30
CA GLY A 308 -12.47 21.62 10.75
C GLY A 308 -12.21 20.22 11.33
N ARG A 309 -11.82 19.25 10.50
CA ARG A 309 -11.52 17.87 10.90
C ARG A 309 -10.04 17.78 11.32
N ASN A 310 -9.80 17.18 12.49
CA ASN A 310 -8.45 16.75 12.90
C ASN A 310 -8.10 15.38 12.32
N PHE A 311 -6.87 14.92 12.47
CA PHE A 311 -6.41 13.66 11.88
C PHE A 311 -7.17 12.40 12.36
N LEU A 312 -7.81 12.42 13.55
CA LEU A 312 -8.66 11.31 14.00
C LEU A 312 -10.01 11.25 13.27
N HIS A 313 -10.58 12.41 12.88
CA HIS A 313 -11.75 12.44 11.98
C HIS A 313 -11.41 11.83 10.62
N ILE A 314 -10.21 12.14 10.10
CA ILE A 314 -9.72 11.58 8.83
C ILE A 314 -9.57 10.06 8.94
N ALA A 315 -8.86 9.55 9.96
CA ALA A 315 -8.72 8.11 10.17
C ALA A 315 -10.06 7.37 10.30
N ALA A 316 -11.04 7.97 11.00
CA ALA A 316 -12.38 7.41 11.13
C ALA A 316 -13.20 7.43 9.81
N GLN A 317 -12.92 8.37 8.90
CA GLN A 317 -13.57 8.47 7.59
C GLN A 317 -12.96 7.53 6.54
N PHE A 318 -11.63 7.37 6.56
CA PHE A 318 -10.88 6.54 5.61
C PHE A 318 -10.75 5.07 6.07
N ASP A 319 -11.50 4.66 7.10
CA ASP A 319 -11.53 3.30 7.64
C ASP A 319 -10.20 2.78 8.21
N GLU A 320 -9.38 3.66 8.81
CA GLU A 320 -8.01 3.36 9.28
C GLU A 320 -7.90 3.09 10.81
N PRO A 321 -8.03 1.83 11.27
CA PRO A 321 -8.07 1.50 12.70
C PRO A 321 -6.72 1.64 13.43
N ALA A 322 -5.58 1.57 12.72
CA ALA A 322 -4.26 1.65 13.34
C ALA A 322 -4.01 3.03 13.98
N ILE A 323 -4.37 4.10 13.26
CA ILE A 323 -4.31 5.48 13.74
C ILE A 323 -5.26 5.69 14.91
N VAL A 324 -6.49 5.16 14.81
CA VAL A 324 -7.49 5.24 15.89
C VAL A 324 -6.98 4.54 17.16
N GLU A 325 -6.35 3.38 17.03
CA GLU A 325 -5.79 2.65 18.17
C GLU A 325 -4.57 3.36 18.79
N LEU A 326 -3.71 3.98 17.98
CA LEU A 326 -2.62 4.85 18.45
C LEU A 326 -3.17 6.01 19.30
N VAL A 327 -4.18 6.73 18.78
CA VAL A 327 -4.79 7.86 19.48
C VAL A 327 -5.51 7.40 20.76
N CYS A 328 -6.19 6.25 20.74
CA CYS A 328 -6.82 5.68 21.93
C CYS A 328 -5.85 5.35 23.06
N ARG A 329 -4.61 4.97 22.74
CA ARG A 329 -3.56 4.66 23.72
C ARG A 329 -2.93 5.91 24.33
N GLN A 330 -2.83 7.02 23.61
CA GLN A 330 -2.15 8.25 24.06
C GLN A 330 -3.07 9.17 24.89
N PRO A 331 -2.79 9.43 26.19
CA PRO A 331 -3.64 10.30 27.02
C PRO A 331 -3.65 11.78 26.63
N LEU A 332 -2.59 12.28 26.01
CA LEU A 332 -2.45 13.69 25.61
C LEU A 332 -3.49 14.08 24.55
N LEU A 333 -3.73 13.18 23.60
CA LEU A 333 -4.69 13.35 22.50
C LEU A 333 -6.17 13.24 22.92
N ALA A 334 -6.47 13.11 24.22
CA ALA A 334 -7.84 12.96 24.73
C ALA A 334 -8.78 14.11 24.33
N LYS A 335 -8.25 15.32 24.10
CA LYS A 335 -9.04 16.49 23.66
C LYS A 335 -9.63 16.26 22.26
N MET A 336 -8.79 15.78 21.33
CA MET A 336 -9.12 15.63 19.90
C MET A 336 -10.28 14.66 19.65
N MET A 337 -10.44 13.67 20.53
CA MET A 337 -11.47 12.62 20.47
C MET A 337 -12.91 13.13 20.46
N ASN A 338 -13.14 14.30 21.06
CA ASN A 338 -14.45 14.94 21.16
C ASN A 338 -14.53 16.27 20.42
N ALA A 339 -13.47 16.63 19.68
CA ALA A 339 -13.49 17.79 18.79
C ALA A 339 -14.59 17.61 17.73
N ARG A 340 -15.05 18.73 17.17
CA ARG A 340 -16.18 18.77 16.23
C ARG A 340 -15.77 19.46 14.94
N ASP A 341 -16.05 18.82 13.81
CA ASP A 341 -15.91 19.42 12.48
C ASP A 341 -16.88 20.61 12.27
N TYR A 342 -16.78 21.31 11.15
CA TYR A 342 -17.68 22.40 10.80
C TYR A 342 -19.14 21.97 10.54
N LYS A 343 -19.43 20.67 10.44
CA LYS A 343 -20.79 20.10 10.45
C LYS A 343 -21.23 19.65 11.85
N GLY A 344 -20.38 19.83 12.86
CA GLY A 344 -20.61 19.48 14.25
C GLY A 344 -20.40 17.99 14.57
N ASN A 345 -19.94 17.18 13.61
CA ASN A 345 -19.64 15.76 13.80
C ASN A 345 -18.36 15.59 14.63
N THR A 346 -18.30 14.56 15.46
CA THR A 346 -17.06 14.09 16.10
C THR A 346 -16.45 12.92 15.31
N PRO A 347 -15.23 12.45 15.61
CA PRO A 347 -14.69 11.25 14.95
C PRO A 347 -15.60 10.02 15.11
N LEU A 348 -16.34 9.91 16.23
CA LEU A 348 -17.31 8.83 16.44
C LEU A 348 -18.54 8.93 15.50
N HIS A 349 -18.96 10.13 15.09
CA HIS A 349 -20.02 10.29 14.08
C HIS A 349 -19.55 9.79 12.70
N LEU A 350 -18.28 10.04 12.35
CA LEU A 350 -17.69 9.55 11.10
C LEU A 350 -17.46 8.03 11.16
N ALA A 351 -16.99 7.51 12.30
CA ALA A 351 -16.89 6.07 12.55
C ALA A 351 -18.25 5.35 12.46
N ALA A 352 -19.33 5.97 12.93
CA ALA A 352 -20.69 5.43 12.83
C ALA A 352 -21.26 5.46 11.40
N LYS A 353 -20.65 6.22 10.49
CA LYS A 353 -20.90 6.23 9.04
C LYS A 353 -19.93 5.31 8.26
N SER A 354 -18.80 4.97 8.87
CA SER A 354 -17.87 3.96 8.40
C SER A 354 -18.49 2.57 8.55
N LYS A 355 -18.03 1.61 7.73
CA LYS A 355 -18.48 0.20 7.84
C LYS A 355 -17.59 -0.63 8.76
N ASN A 356 -16.61 0.01 9.40
CA ASN A 356 -15.59 -0.65 10.17
C ASN A 356 -15.95 -0.70 11.66
N GLN A 357 -16.65 -1.77 12.06
CA GLN A 357 -17.02 -2.02 13.46
C GLN A 357 -15.83 -1.88 14.42
N ARG A 358 -14.59 -2.23 14.00
CA ARG A 358 -13.41 -2.13 14.85
C ARG A 358 -13.11 -0.69 15.28
N ILE A 359 -13.30 0.29 14.39
CA ILE A 359 -13.11 1.71 14.71
C ILE A 359 -14.18 2.18 15.70
N VAL A 360 -15.43 1.79 15.46
CA VAL A 360 -16.54 2.09 16.38
C VAL A 360 -16.25 1.53 17.76
N SER A 361 -15.85 0.26 17.89
CA SER A 361 -15.48 -0.34 19.19
C SER A 361 -14.30 0.37 19.85
N LEU A 362 -13.21 0.63 19.12
CA LEU A 362 -12.02 1.31 19.65
C LEU A 362 -12.33 2.70 20.22
N LEU A 363 -13.22 3.46 19.57
CA LEU A 363 -13.65 4.77 20.05
C LEU A 363 -14.70 4.64 21.16
N SER A 364 -15.72 3.80 21.00
CA SER A 364 -16.86 3.75 21.91
C SER A 364 -16.56 3.07 23.25
N GLU A 365 -15.61 2.13 23.29
CA GLU A 365 -15.09 1.52 24.53
C GLU A 365 -14.15 2.48 25.30
N ASN A 366 -13.62 3.51 24.63
CA ASN A 366 -12.75 4.49 25.27
C ASN A 366 -13.58 5.48 26.10
N ARG A 367 -13.46 5.39 27.43
CA ARG A 367 -14.18 6.24 28.40
C ARG A 367 -14.03 7.76 28.21
N ARG A 368 -13.05 8.20 27.41
CA ARG A 368 -12.81 9.61 27.08
C ARG A 368 -13.75 10.11 25.97
N VAL A 369 -14.26 9.22 25.12
CA VAL A 369 -15.17 9.55 24.03
C VAL A 369 -16.59 9.73 24.57
N ARG A 370 -17.28 10.80 24.15
CA ARG A 370 -18.65 11.11 24.54
C ARG A 370 -19.62 10.72 23.43
N HIS A 371 -20.45 9.71 23.68
CA HIS A 371 -21.46 9.24 22.72
C HIS A 371 -22.67 10.17 22.58
N SER A 372 -22.87 11.12 23.49
CA SER A 372 -24.03 12.01 23.56
C SER A 372 -23.87 13.36 22.83
N ILE A 373 -22.73 13.60 22.18
CA ILE A 373 -22.55 14.79 21.35
C ILE A 373 -23.42 14.64 20.11
N ILE A 374 -24.21 15.66 19.77
CA ILE A 374 -25.00 15.73 18.54
C ILE A 374 -24.33 16.64 17.50
N ASN A 375 -24.49 16.34 16.21
CA ASN A 375 -24.02 17.18 15.11
C ASN A 375 -24.96 18.39 14.83
N LYS A 376 -24.71 19.17 13.77
CA LYS A 376 -25.58 20.31 13.40
C LYS A 376 -26.97 19.89 12.90
N ASP A 377 -27.12 18.66 12.41
CA ASP A 377 -28.42 18.08 12.04
C ASP A 377 -29.21 17.62 13.27
N GLY A 378 -28.59 17.63 14.46
CA GLY A 378 -29.16 17.21 15.73
C GLY A 378 -29.13 15.70 15.96
N LEU A 379 -28.31 14.98 15.18
CA LEU A 379 -28.12 13.53 15.25
C LEU A 379 -26.91 13.20 16.14
N ALA A 380 -27.04 12.21 17.02
CA ALA A 380 -25.92 11.57 17.70
C ALA A 380 -25.27 10.51 16.79
N PRO A 381 -24.07 9.97 17.12
CA PRO A 381 -23.42 8.92 16.32
C PRO A 381 -24.31 7.69 16.10
N ILE A 382 -25.07 7.28 17.12
CA ILE A 382 -25.99 6.15 16.99
C ILE A 382 -27.15 6.43 16.03
N ASP A 383 -27.66 7.66 15.98
CA ASP A 383 -28.71 8.05 15.04
C ASP A 383 -28.17 8.04 13.60
N LEU A 384 -26.91 8.43 13.40
CA LEU A 384 -26.25 8.32 12.10
C LEU A 384 -26.07 6.87 11.62
N ALA A 385 -25.66 5.94 12.50
CA ALA A 385 -25.59 4.53 12.15
C ALA A 385 -26.97 3.96 11.78
N ILE A 386 -27.97 4.30 12.60
CA ILE A 386 -29.37 3.91 12.40
C ILE A 386 -29.94 4.43 11.08
N THR A 387 -29.74 5.71 10.75
CA THR A 387 -30.29 6.32 9.51
C THR A 387 -29.67 5.80 8.23
N GLN A 388 -28.54 5.07 8.31
CA GLN A 388 -27.87 4.46 7.16
C GLN A 388 -28.32 3.02 6.90
N GLN A 389 -28.95 2.36 7.88
CA GLN A 389 -29.45 0.99 7.77
C GLN A 389 -30.40 0.85 6.58
N LYS A 390 -30.05 -0.04 5.63
CA LYS A 390 -30.89 -0.27 4.46
C LYS A 390 -32.15 -1.08 4.80
N PRO A 391 -33.36 -0.62 4.46
CA PRO A 391 -34.58 -1.38 4.71
C PRO A 391 -34.60 -2.65 3.86
N GLY A 392 -34.42 -3.82 4.49
CA GLY A 392 -34.56 -5.14 3.87
C GLY A 392 -33.53 -6.19 4.27
N LEU A 393 -32.40 -5.80 4.89
CA LEU A 393 -31.35 -6.71 5.36
C LEU A 393 -31.21 -6.56 6.88
N VAL A 394 -32.04 -7.29 7.63
CA VAL A 394 -31.92 -7.38 9.10
C VAL A 394 -31.40 -8.76 9.45
N GLY A 395 -30.23 -8.83 10.07
CA GLY A 395 -29.57 -10.09 10.37
C GLY A 395 -28.26 -9.89 11.11
N ALA A 396 -27.96 -10.79 12.05
CA ALA A 396 -26.83 -10.69 12.99
C ALA A 396 -25.42 -10.80 12.36
N GLN A 397 -25.29 -10.56 11.06
CA GLN A 397 -24.07 -10.53 10.26
C GLN A 397 -23.95 -9.26 9.41
N ASP A 398 -24.92 -8.34 9.43
CA ASP A 398 -24.78 -7.04 8.77
C ASP A 398 -23.81 -6.14 9.58
N PRO A 399 -22.77 -5.55 8.95
CA PRO A 399 -21.90 -4.58 9.61
C PRO A 399 -22.65 -3.41 10.25
N GLU A 400 -23.74 -2.94 9.65
CA GLU A 400 -24.53 -1.80 10.11
C GLU A 400 -25.28 -2.16 11.43
N ASP A 401 -25.91 -3.34 11.50
CA ASP A 401 -26.51 -3.88 12.74
C ASP A 401 -25.46 -4.08 13.85
N CYS A 402 -24.28 -4.57 13.49
CA CYS A 402 -23.15 -4.79 14.40
C CYS A 402 -22.59 -3.49 14.99
N ILE A 403 -22.59 -2.41 14.22
CA ILE A 403 -22.21 -1.06 14.67
C ILE A 403 -23.25 -0.50 15.65
N ILE A 404 -24.54 -0.60 15.32
CA ILE A 404 -25.64 -0.14 16.19
C ILE A 404 -25.59 -0.88 17.54
N GLN A 405 -25.46 -2.22 17.52
CA GLN A 405 -25.33 -3.01 18.75
C GLN A 405 -24.08 -2.66 19.56
N CYS A 406 -22.95 -2.34 18.91
CA CYS A 406 -21.74 -1.91 19.60
C CYS A 406 -21.96 -0.58 20.34
N LEU A 407 -22.52 0.42 19.65
CA LEU A 407 -22.85 1.72 20.24
C LEU A 407 -23.82 1.59 21.43
N GLN A 408 -24.88 0.79 21.29
CA GLN A 408 -25.84 0.50 22.37
C GLN A 408 -25.17 -0.15 23.59
N ARG A 409 -24.31 -1.17 23.40
CA ARG A 409 -23.58 -1.84 24.49
C ARG A 409 -22.63 -0.89 25.25
N THR A 410 -22.09 0.12 24.56
CA THR A 410 -21.21 1.15 25.16
C THR A 410 -21.96 2.33 25.78
N GLY A 411 -23.30 2.32 25.78
CA GLY A 411 -24.12 3.35 26.42
C GLY A 411 -24.42 4.57 25.54
N ALA A 412 -24.27 4.46 24.21
CA ALA A 412 -24.74 5.50 23.30
C ALA A 412 -26.28 5.56 23.32
N VAL A 413 -26.83 6.78 23.41
CA VAL A 413 -28.27 7.05 23.44
C VAL A 413 -28.62 7.94 22.25
N CYS A 414 -29.78 7.70 21.65
CA CYS A 414 -30.32 8.55 20.59
C CYS A 414 -30.46 10.01 21.01
N GLY A 415 -30.26 10.91 20.05
CA GLY A 415 -30.40 12.35 20.24
C GLY A 415 -31.84 12.77 20.54
N PRO A 416 -32.05 14.02 21.02
CA PRO A 416 -33.38 14.53 21.36
C PRO A 416 -34.30 14.74 20.14
N ARG A 417 -33.74 14.77 18.92
CA ARG A 417 -34.54 14.71 17.69
C ARG A 417 -34.97 13.27 17.41
N ARG A 418 -36.17 12.91 17.89
CA ARG A 418 -36.87 11.72 17.41
C ARG A 418 -37.06 11.79 15.90
N LEU A 419 -36.37 10.91 15.18
CA LEU A 419 -36.92 10.33 13.95
C LEU A 419 -37.77 9.13 14.39
N ASP A 420 -39.03 9.36 14.71
CA ASP A 420 -40.01 8.28 14.85
C ASP A 420 -40.24 7.69 13.44
N PRO A 421 -39.53 6.59 13.08
CA PRO A 421 -40.24 5.32 12.96
C PRO A 421 -39.38 4.09 13.31
N LEU A 422 -38.86 3.98 14.55
CA LEU A 422 -38.01 2.84 14.96
C LEU A 422 -38.46 2.07 16.21
N GLN A 423 -39.54 2.50 16.89
CA GLN A 423 -40.22 1.65 17.88
C GLN A 423 -40.92 0.43 17.26
N SER A 424 -40.82 0.21 15.94
CA SER A 424 -41.31 -0.97 15.22
C SER A 424 -40.25 -2.06 15.00
N LEU A 425 -38.95 -1.77 15.18
CA LEU A 425 -37.87 -2.73 14.94
C LEU A 425 -37.39 -3.46 16.21
N THR A 426 -37.67 -2.90 17.39
CA THR A 426 -37.73 -3.65 18.63
C THR A 426 -39.18 -4.04 18.91
N THR A 427 -39.43 -5.33 19.15
CA THR A 427 -40.74 -5.94 19.51
C THR A 427 -41.80 -6.08 18.41
N THR A 428 -41.48 -6.71 17.28
CA THR A 428 -42.33 -7.78 16.72
C THR A 428 -41.48 -8.86 16.04
N ILE A 429 -41.04 -9.87 16.81
CA ILE A 429 -40.82 -11.19 16.22
C ILE A 429 -42.21 -11.68 15.79
N PRO A 430 -42.45 -12.09 14.53
CA PRO A 430 -43.76 -12.61 14.14
C PRO A 430 -44.13 -13.77 15.06
N GLY A 431 -45.36 -13.82 15.58
CA GLY A 431 -45.76 -14.82 16.58
C GLY A 431 -45.52 -16.27 16.14
N ALA A 432 -45.53 -16.52 14.82
CA ALA A 432 -45.12 -17.78 14.21
C ALA A 432 -43.62 -18.10 14.42
N VAL A 433 -42.71 -17.13 14.24
CA VAL A 433 -41.27 -17.29 14.46
C VAL A 433 -40.95 -17.43 15.95
N GLN A 434 -41.63 -16.70 16.82
CA GLN A 434 -41.47 -16.84 18.27
C GLN A 434 -41.95 -18.21 18.76
N SER A 435 -43.07 -18.72 18.22
CA SER A 435 -43.55 -20.08 18.45
C SER A 435 -42.59 -21.14 17.88
N MET A 436 -41.99 -20.89 16.70
CA MET A 436 -41.04 -21.80 16.07
C MET A 436 -39.72 -21.88 16.85
N ILE A 437 -39.21 -20.74 17.36
CA ILE A 437 -38.03 -20.71 18.25
C ILE A 437 -38.35 -21.41 19.57
N ALA A 438 -39.52 -21.18 20.17
CA ALA A 438 -39.95 -21.87 21.39
C ALA A 438 -40.08 -23.39 21.17
N ALA A 439 -40.67 -23.83 20.05
CA ALA A 439 -40.77 -25.23 19.68
C ALA A 439 -39.38 -25.85 19.40
N PHE A 440 -38.47 -25.13 18.74
CA PHE A 440 -37.11 -25.60 18.49
C PHE A 440 -36.30 -25.71 19.79
N ALA A 441 -36.41 -24.73 20.69
CA ALA A 441 -35.81 -24.77 22.02
C ALA A 441 -36.38 -25.92 22.86
N LEU A 442 -37.69 -26.16 22.80
CA LEU A 442 -38.33 -27.31 23.46
C LEU A 442 -37.86 -28.64 22.86
N CYS A 443 -37.74 -28.77 21.54
CA CYS A 443 -37.17 -29.95 20.89
C CYS A 443 -35.71 -30.18 21.29
N VAL A 444 -34.86 -29.15 21.29
CA VAL A 444 -33.47 -29.24 21.76
C VAL A 444 -33.42 -29.63 23.23
N TYR A 445 -34.29 -29.07 24.09
CA TYR A 445 -34.38 -29.43 25.50
C TYR A 445 -34.83 -30.88 25.70
N VAL A 446 -35.83 -31.36 24.95
CA VAL A 446 -36.29 -32.76 24.98
C VAL A 446 -35.19 -33.71 24.49
N VAL A 447 -34.46 -33.36 23.42
CA VAL A 447 -33.32 -34.15 22.94
C VAL A 447 -32.20 -34.20 24.00
N LEU A 448 -31.84 -33.07 24.60
CA LEU A 448 -30.85 -33.02 25.68
C LEU A 448 -31.31 -33.82 26.93
N ALA A 449 -32.60 -33.76 27.28
CA ALA A 449 -33.18 -34.55 28.36
C ALA A 449 -33.12 -36.06 28.04
N LEU A 450 -33.52 -36.49 26.85
CA LEU A 450 -33.43 -37.89 26.40
C LEU A 450 -31.97 -38.38 26.35
N VAL A 451 -31.03 -37.55 25.88
CA VAL A 451 -29.60 -37.85 25.93
C VAL A 451 -29.11 -37.97 27.38
N SER A 452 -29.57 -37.12 28.30
CA SER A 452 -29.21 -37.23 29.72
C SER A 452 -29.74 -38.50 30.37
N VAL A 453 -30.97 -38.93 30.02
CA VAL A 453 -31.57 -40.20 30.46
C VAL A 453 -30.83 -41.40 29.86
N ALA A 454 -30.44 -41.34 28.58
CA ALA A 454 -29.64 -42.38 27.94
C ALA A 454 -28.25 -42.52 28.59
N ILE A 455 -27.58 -41.40 28.90
CA ILE A 455 -26.31 -41.39 29.62
C ILE A 455 -26.49 -41.98 31.02
N ALA A 456 -27.54 -41.60 31.76
CA ALA A 456 -27.83 -42.16 33.07
C ALA A 456 -28.09 -43.67 33.02
N ALA A 457 -28.84 -44.15 32.01
CA ALA A 457 -29.09 -45.57 31.79
C ALA A 457 -27.79 -46.33 31.46
N ILE A 458 -26.92 -45.78 30.61
CA ILE A 458 -25.60 -46.35 30.30
C ILE A 458 -24.74 -46.44 31.57
N VAL A 459 -24.71 -45.39 32.41
CA VAL A 459 -23.98 -45.40 33.69
C VAL A 459 -24.55 -46.45 34.64
N CYS A 460 -25.88 -46.61 34.73
CA CYS A 460 -26.51 -47.68 35.50
C CYS A 460 -26.16 -49.09 34.98
N ILE A 461 -26.11 -49.29 33.65
CA ILE A 461 -25.71 -50.57 33.05
C ILE A 461 -24.23 -50.86 33.33
N LEU A 462 -23.35 -49.88 33.14
CA LEU A 462 -21.91 -50.02 33.39
C LEU A 462 -21.60 -50.28 34.87
N THR A 463 -22.31 -49.63 35.79
CA THR A 463 -22.16 -49.89 37.23
C THR A 463 -22.72 -51.26 37.64
N PHE A 464 -23.81 -51.73 37.02
CA PHE A 464 -24.32 -53.09 37.22
C PHE A 464 -23.37 -54.17 36.65
N LEU A 465 -22.78 -53.93 35.48
CA LEU A 465 -21.74 -54.78 34.90
C LEU A 465 -20.48 -54.81 35.78
N ALA A 466 -20.03 -53.65 36.29
CA ALA A 466 -18.92 -53.60 37.24
C ALA A 466 -19.23 -54.36 38.54
N PHE A 467 -20.45 -54.23 39.08
CA PHE A 467 -20.85 -54.94 40.29
C PHE A 467 -20.94 -56.46 40.10
N THR A 468 -21.50 -56.91 38.97
CA THR A 468 -21.54 -58.35 38.61
C THR A 468 -20.15 -58.92 38.30
N PHE A 469 -19.26 -58.13 37.70
CA PHE A 469 -17.85 -58.48 37.51
C PHE A 469 -17.13 -58.63 38.86
N VAL A 470 -17.25 -57.67 39.77
CA VAL A 470 -16.69 -57.75 41.14
C VAL A 470 -17.27 -58.93 41.92
N LYS A 471 -18.57 -59.24 41.76
CA LYS A 471 -19.20 -60.41 42.40
C LYS A 471 -18.67 -61.74 41.84
N ARG A 472 -18.46 -61.85 40.53
CA ARG A 472 -17.76 -62.99 39.90
C ARG A 472 -16.31 -63.11 40.35
N TYR A 473 -15.58 -61.99 40.44
CA TYR A 473 -14.19 -61.96 40.89
C TYR A 473 -14.07 -62.44 42.34
N LYS A 474 -14.97 -62.03 43.24
CA LYS A 474 -15.05 -62.53 44.63
C LYS A 474 -15.41 -64.02 44.74
N LEU A 475 -16.16 -64.57 43.77
CA LEU A 475 -16.48 -66.01 43.71
C LEU A 475 -15.32 -66.87 43.18
N MET A 476 -14.44 -66.32 42.33
CA MET A 476 -13.22 -67.00 41.89
C MET A 476 -12.06 -66.84 42.90
N ALA A 477 -12.04 -65.77 43.68
CA ALA A 477 -10.97 -65.45 44.63
C ALA A 477 -11.21 -66.01 46.06
N ALA A 478 -11.96 -67.09 46.21
CA ALA A 478 -12.12 -67.79 47.49
C ALA A 478 -10.97 -68.81 47.70
N PRO A 479 -10.04 -68.59 48.65
CA PRO A 479 -8.91 -69.49 48.83
C PRO A 479 -9.32 -70.79 49.53
N SER A 480 -8.98 -71.93 48.94
CA SER A 480 -8.94 -73.21 49.65
C SER A 480 -7.81 -73.16 50.69
N SER A 481 -8.15 -73.31 51.98
CA SER A 481 -7.13 -73.47 53.04
C SER A 481 -7.60 -74.35 54.19
N GLY A 482 -7.36 -75.65 54.04
CA GLY A 482 -6.98 -76.48 55.18
C GLY A 482 -5.50 -76.23 55.47
N LYS A 483 -5.15 -75.86 56.71
CA LYS A 483 -3.76 -75.71 57.16
C LYS A 483 -3.24 -77.07 57.62
N ASP A 484 -1.92 -77.29 57.57
CA ASP A 484 -1.24 -77.62 58.83
C ASP A 484 0.24 -77.20 58.97
N THR A 485 0.60 -76.90 60.22
CA THR A 485 1.94 -76.75 60.85
C THR A 485 3.15 -76.10 60.14
N LYS A 486 3.35 -74.81 60.45
CA LYS A 486 4.60 -74.10 60.86
C LYS A 486 5.99 -74.72 60.58
N LYS A 487 6.83 -73.99 59.81
CA LYS A 487 8.19 -73.53 60.23
C LYS A 487 8.62 -72.30 59.39
N LYS A 488 9.18 -71.25 60.03
CA LYS A 488 9.81 -70.07 59.39
C LYS A 488 11.25 -70.46 58.95
N THR A 489 11.92 -69.87 57.96
CA THR A 489 12.25 -68.46 57.62
C THR A 489 12.94 -68.47 56.22
N ARG A 490 13.20 -67.41 55.41
CA ARG A 490 13.02 -65.93 55.35
C ARG A 490 13.38 -65.50 53.89
N ILE A 491 13.37 -64.19 53.57
CA ILE A 491 13.87 -63.52 52.32
C ILE A 491 12.86 -63.57 51.15
N VAL A 492 12.40 -62.47 50.55
CA VAL A 492 12.49 -61.02 50.87
C VAL A 492 11.14 -60.33 50.57
N ARG A 493 10.93 -59.12 51.11
CA ARG A 493 9.70 -58.32 51.04
C ARG A 493 9.31 -57.93 49.61
N ASP A 494 8.00 -57.88 49.36
CA ASP A 494 7.37 -56.64 48.91
C ASP A 494 5.95 -56.52 49.47
N GLU A 495 5.46 -55.29 49.64
CA GLU A 495 4.27 -55.00 50.47
C GLU A 495 2.97 -54.98 49.65
N HIS A 496 1.98 -55.79 50.05
CA HIS A 496 0.60 -55.63 49.60
C HIS A 496 -0.27 -55.18 50.77
N ASN A 497 -0.62 -53.89 50.71
CA ASN A 497 -1.35 -53.17 51.76
C ASN A 497 -2.86 -53.43 51.65
N PRO A 498 -3.51 -54.16 52.59
CA PRO A 498 -4.92 -54.53 52.51
C PRO A 498 -5.87 -53.39 52.93
N GLY A 499 -5.48 -52.13 52.70
CA GLY A 499 -6.23 -50.92 53.09
C GLY A 499 -7.11 -50.28 52.01
N LEU A 500 -7.02 -50.71 50.73
CA LEU A 500 -7.66 -50.00 49.61
C LEU A 500 -9.16 -50.31 49.35
N LEU A 501 -9.72 -51.36 49.94
CA LEU A 501 -11.12 -51.73 49.66
C LEU A 501 -12.17 -50.79 50.30
N PRO A 502 -12.04 -50.37 51.57
CA PRO A 502 -12.99 -49.42 52.16
C PRO A 502 -12.89 -48.02 51.55
N SER A 503 -11.69 -47.59 51.15
CA SER A 503 -11.45 -46.25 50.59
C SER A 503 -12.04 -46.09 49.20
N MET A 504 -11.97 -47.11 48.32
CA MET A 504 -12.65 -47.04 47.02
C MET A 504 -14.18 -47.02 47.12
N GLN A 505 -14.76 -47.73 48.10
CA GLN A 505 -16.21 -47.66 48.35
C GLN A 505 -16.63 -46.26 48.82
N TRP A 506 -15.87 -45.65 49.73
CA TRP A 506 -16.09 -44.26 50.14
C TRP A 506 -15.88 -43.27 48.98
N TRP A 507 -14.85 -43.46 48.15
CA TRP A 507 -14.58 -42.59 47.01
C TRP A 507 -15.71 -42.61 45.96
N LEU A 508 -16.25 -43.80 45.66
CA LEU A 508 -17.43 -43.95 44.79
C LEU A 508 -18.70 -43.33 45.40
N ILE A 509 -18.94 -43.50 46.70
CA ILE A 509 -20.09 -42.87 47.39
C ILE A 509 -19.95 -41.34 47.40
N CYS A 510 -18.74 -40.81 47.59
CA CYS A 510 -18.44 -39.38 47.51
C CYS A 510 -18.62 -38.83 46.09
N GLN A 511 -18.16 -39.53 45.04
CA GLN A 511 -18.46 -39.16 43.65
C GLN A 511 -19.96 -39.16 43.37
N TYR A 512 -20.70 -40.18 43.83
CA TYR A 512 -22.14 -40.28 43.63
C TYR A 512 -22.90 -39.13 44.31
N ARG A 513 -22.51 -38.76 45.54
CA ARG A 513 -23.03 -37.57 46.24
C ARG A 513 -22.68 -36.27 45.51
N TYR A 514 -21.46 -36.11 45.02
CA TYR A 514 -21.02 -34.92 44.29
C TYR A 514 -21.77 -34.76 42.95
N ILE A 515 -22.00 -35.85 42.23
CA ILE A 515 -22.77 -35.87 40.99
C ILE A 515 -24.24 -35.53 41.25
N LEU A 516 -24.89 -36.13 42.26
CA LEU A 516 -26.25 -35.75 42.64
C LEU A 516 -26.35 -34.28 43.10
N SER A 517 -25.39 -33.78 43.91
CA SER A 517 -25.41 -32.38 44.33
C SER A 517 -25.22 -31.42 43.16
N SER A 518 -24.35 -31.76 42.19
CA SER A 518 -24.13 -30.99 40.97
C SER A 518 -25.37 -30.96 40.07
N LEU A 519 -26.08 -32.09 39.93
CA LEU A 519 -27.35 -32.17 39.21
C LEU A 519 -28.45 -31.35 39.90
N CYS A 520 -28.64 -31.50 41.21
CA CYS A 520 -29.62 -30.70 41.95
C CYS A 520 -29.31 -29.20 41.90
N TYR A 521 -28.03 -28.80 42.03
CA TYR A 521 -27.62 -27.39 41.99
C TYR A 521 -27.81 -26.78 40.59
N ARG A 522 -27.54 -27.54 39.51
CA ARG A 522 -27.82 -27.11 38.13
C ARG A 522 -29.31 -26.99 37.84
N CYS A 523 -30.14 -27.91 38.35
CA CYS A 523 -31.60 -27.79 38.26
C CYS A 523 -32.11 -26.56 39.03
N PHE A 524 -31.56 -26.28 40.22
CA PHE A 524 -31.97 -25.13 41.03
C PHE A 524 -31.60 -23.79 40.36
N ILE A 525 -30.38 -23.66 39.82
CA ILE A 525 -29.96 -22.49 39.03
C ILE A 525 -30.83 -22.32 37.78
N SER A 526 -31.15 -23.40 37.06
CA SER A 526 -32.04 -23.36 35.90
C SER A 526 -33.43 -22.82 36.26
N SER A 527 -34.01 -23.28 37.37
CA SER A 527 -35.30 -22.76 37.87
C SER A 527 -35.22 -21.30 38.36
N SER A 528 -34.10 -20.87 38.97
CA SER A 528 -33.94 -19.48 39.43
C SER A 528 -33.80 -18.49 38.28
N ILE A 529 -33.08 -18.85 37.22
CA ILE A 529 -32.95 -18.03 36.00
C ILE A 529 -34.32 -17.86 35.32
N SER A 530 -35.17 -18.88 35.36
CA SER A 530 -36.51 -18.85 34.77
C SER A 530 -37.53 -17.94 35.50
N VAL A 531 -37.24 -17.49 36.73
CA VAL A 531 -38.11 -16.58 37.50
C VAL A 531 -37.67 -15.10 37.36
N GLN A 532 -36.48 -14.84 36.83
CA GLN A 532 -36.00 -13.47 36.52
C GLN A 532 -36.20 -13.06 35.05
N LEU A 533 -36.81 -13.91 34.23
CA LEU A 533 -37.02 -13.71 32.78
C LEU A 533 -38.52 -13.79 32.38
N THR A 534 -39.41 -13.67 33.35
CA THR A 534 -40.86 -13.45 33.20
C THR A 534 -41.24 -12.15 33.89
#